data_AF-A0A4Z1KBE7-F1
#
_entry.id   AF-A0A4Z1KBE7-F1
#
_cell.length_a   1.000
_cell.length_b   1.000
_cell.length_c   1.000
_cell.angle_alpha   90.00
_cell.angle_beta   90.00
_cell.angle_gamma   90.00
#
_symmetry.space_group_name_H-M   'P 1'
#
loop_
_entity.id
_entity.type
_entity.pdbx_description
1 polymer ?
#
loop_
_entity_poly.entity_id
_entity_poly.type
_entity_poly.pdbx_seq_one_letter_code
_entity_poly.pdbx_strand_id
1 'polypeptide(L)'
;MSSYSLPSFTLFPNLALELQHQIWFYTLPGPRLLRIDYSPILFTGQYATTKSLDLYTTFPRSYGRQLPIILRINKASREYALTQLVERFSCYWNLKIDIPYIHARKYRKFEARFMVQYLAENGGLEGFKNLSLDVDLLNGGDSSDIIAAVHSCPNLSNLFFAYPSIGIWDDPD
;
A
#
# COMPACT_ATOMS: atom_id res chain seq x y z
N MET A 1 20.61 -12.86 -15.41
CA MET A 1 19.39 -12.02 -15.47
C MET A 1 19.05 -11.80 -16.92
N SER A 2 17.96 -12.38 -17.41
CA SER A 2 17.52 -12.23 -18.79
C SER A 2 16.92 -10.84 -19.00
N SER A 3 17.58 -10.01 -19.80
CA SER A 3 17.06 -8.73 -20.28
C SER A 3 15.95 -9.02 -21.30
N TYR A 4 14.72 -9.18 -20.83
CA TYR A 4 13.56 -9.21 -21.72
C TYR A 4 13.38 -7.81 -22.31
N SER A 5 13.81 -7.63 -23.56
CA SER A 5 13.42 -6.46 -24.33
C SER A 5 11.91 -6.53 -24.53
N LEU A 6 11.18 -5.57 -23.96
CA LEU A 6 9.76 -5.45 -24.25
C LEU A 6 9.64 -5.08 -25.73
N PRO A 7 8.84 -5.82 -26.52
CA PRO A 7 8.53 -5.40 -27.88
C PRO A 7 8.03 -3.96 -27.87
N SER A 8 8.42 -3.14 -28.86
CA SER A 8 7.81 -1.82 -29.07
C SER A 8 6.39 -2.00 -29.63
N PHE A 9 5.52 -2.58 -28.82
CA PHE A 9 4.13 -2.76 -29.18
C PHE A 9 3.36 -1.49 -28.81
N THR A 10 2.96 -0.71 -29.80
CA THR A 10 2.11 0.47 -29.62
C THR A 10 0.67 0.04 -29.75
N LEU A 11 -0.06 0.01 -28.62
CA LEU A 11 -1.51 -0.19 -28.61
C LEU A 11 -2.17 1.11 -29.07
N PHE A 12 -3.01 1.03 -30.11
CA PHE A 12 -3.77 2.16 -30.67
C PHE A 12 -2.94 3.30 -31.30
N PRO A 13 -2.00 3.01 -32.23
CA PRO A 13 -1.11 4.03 -32.81
C PRO A 13 -1.85 5.15 -33.57
N ASN A 14 -3.10 4.90 -33.98
CA ASN A 14 -3.92 5.84 -34.73
C ASN A 14 -4.83 6.71 -33.84
N LEU A 15 -4.84 6.50 -32.51
CA LEU A 15 -5.60 7.35 -31.60
C LEU A 15 -4.79 8.61 -31.22
N ALA A 16 -5.48 9.73 -31.01
CA ALA A 16 -4.88 10.92 -30.41
C ALA A 16 -4.28 10.60 -29.03
N LEU A 17 -3.19 11.28 -28.67
CA LEU A 17 -2.43 11.01 -27.43
C LEU A 17 -3.32 11.12 -26.19
N GLU A 18 -4.26 12.07 -26.19
CA GLU A 18 -5.21 12.27 -25.11
C GLU A 18 -6.10 11.05 -24.89
N LEU A 19 -6.57 10.41 -25.97
CA LEU A 19 -7.38 9.19 -25.89
C LEU A 19 -6.55 8.00 -25.43
N GLN A 20 -5.29 7.90 -25.87
CA GLN A 20 -4.37 6.86 -25.37
C GLN A 20 -4.15 7.01 -23.86
N HIS A 21 -3.91 8.24 -23.37
CA HIS A 21 -3.79 8.53 -21.94
C HIS A 21 -5.07 8.22 -21.17
N GLN A 22 -6.25 8.51 -21.72
CA GLN A 22 -7.52 8.13 -21.10
C GLN A 22 -7.66 6.62 -20.98
N ILE A 23 -7.33 5.86 -22.03
CA ILE A 23 -7.33 4.39 -21.97
C ILE A 23 -6.44 3.92 -20.83
N TRP A 24 -5.20 4.42 -20.75
CA TRP A 24 -4.28 4.04 -19.69
C TRP A 24 -4.79 4.42 -18.30
N PHE A 25 -5.34 5.63 -18.14
CA PHE A 25 -5.98 6.06 -16.91
C PHE A 25 -7.06 5.08 -16.45
N TYR A 26 -7.98 4.70 -17.34
CA TYR A 26 -9.08 3.78 -17.01
C TYR A 26 -8.63 2.33 -16.81
N THR A 27 -7.44 1.95 -17.27
CA THR A 27 -6.84 0.63 -16.99
C THR A 27 -6.08 0.58 -15.65
N LEU A 28 -5.91 1.71 -14.97
CA LEU A 28 -5.33 1.71 -13.62
C LEU A 28 -6.25 0.93 -12.67
N PRO A 29 -5.68 0.36 -11.60
CA PRO A 29 -6.48 -0.12 -10.49
C PRO A 29 -7.48 0.90 -9.98
N GLY A 30 -8.70 0.45 -9.70
CA GLY A 30 -9.65 1.21 -8.89
C GLY A 30 -9.18 1.36 -7.43
N PRO A 31 -9.97 2.01 -6.57
CA PRO A 31 -9.67 2.16 -5.15
C PRO A 31 -9.56 0.81 -4.44
N ARG A 32 -8.55 0.65 -3.56
CA ARG A 32 -8.28 -0.59 -2.83
C ARG A 32 -8.04 -0.34 -1.36
N LEU A 33 -8.52 -1.27 -0.53
CA LEU A 33 -8.10 -1.41 0.87
C LEU A 33 -7.02 -2.48 0.95
N LEU A 34 -5.86 -2.14 1.51
CA LEU A 34 -4.68 -3.00 1.50
C LEU A 34 -4.03 -3.04 2.87
N ARG A 35 -3.97 -4.24 3.49
CA ARG A 35 -3.41 -4.42 4.83
C ARG A 35 -1.90 -4.23 4.78
N ILE A 36 -1.33 -3.47 5.73
CA ILE A 36 0.11 -3.39 5.94
C ILE A 36 0.47 -4.30 7.11
N ASP A 37 1.40 -5.21 6.88
CA ASP A 37 1.97 -6.10 7.90
C ASP A 37 3.47 -5.86 8.05
N TYR A 38 3.96 -6.00 9.26
CA TYR A 38 5.39 -6.01 9.57
C TYR A 38 5.95 -7.44 9.50
N SER A 39 6.97 -7.65 8.67
CA SER A 39 7.73 -8.89 8.59
C SER A 39 9.16 -8.67 9.08
N PRO A 40 9.54 -9.13 10.29
CA PRO A 40 10.90 -8.98 10.79
C PRO A 40 11.90 -9.91 10.09
N ILE A 41 11.44 -10.80 9.22
CA ILE A 41 12.28 -11.80 8.55
C ILE A 41 12.72 -11.23 7.20
N LEU A 42 14.04 -11.11 7.01
CA LEU A 42 14.67 -10.72 5.75
C LEU A 42 14.56 -11.84 4.71
N PHE A 43 14.80 -11.51 3.43
CA PHE A 43 14.85 -12.51 2.36
C PHE A 43 15.91 -13.60 2.57
N THR A 44 16.91 -13.34 3.42
CA THR A 44 17.95 -14.29 3.84
C THR A 44 17.48 -15.28 4.90
N GLY A 45 16.25 -15.15 5.41
CA GLY A 45 15.71 -15.94 6.52
C GLY A 45 16.18 -15.48 7.91
N GLN A 46 17.01 -14.43 7.97
CA GLN A 46 17.48 -13.86 9.23
C GLN A 46 16.50 -12.83 9.77
N TYR A 47 16.49 -12.65 11.10
CA TYR A 47 15.77 -11.55 11.73
C TYR A 47 16.48 -10.22 11.44
N ALA A 48 15.72 -9.21 11.07
CA ALA A 48 16.21 -7.85 10.93
C ALA A 48 16.64 -7.31 12.29
N THR A 49 17.82 -6.69 12.34
CA THR A 49 18.39 -6.10 13.56
C THR A 49 17.86 -4.70 13.85
N THR A 50 17.22 -4.06 12.85
CA THR A 50 16.58 -2.75 12.97
C THR A 50 15.17 -2.81 12.40
N LYS A 51 14.29 -1.91 12.85
CA LYS A 51 13.02 -1.66 12.18
C LYS A 51 13.26 -0.63 11.09
N SER A 52 12.93 -1.00 9.85
CA SER A 52 13.05 -0.17 8.66
C SER A 52 11.82 -0.37 7.75
N LEU A 53 11.54 0.59 6.87
CA LEU A 53 10.31 0.59 6.06
C LEU A 53 10.22 -0.58 5.07
N ASP A 54 11.35 -1.14 4.64
CA ASP A 54 11.45 -2.30 3.75
C ASP A 54 10.95 -3.61 4.38
N LEU A 55 10.83 -3.65 5.72
CA LEU A 55 10.27 -4.78 6.44
C LEU A 55 8.74 -4.80 6.43
N TYR A 56 8.10 -3.73 5.97
CA TYR A 56 6.65 -3.65 5.85
C TYR A 56 6.21 -4.14 4.48
N THR A 57 5.18 -4.97 4.47
CA THR A 57 4.64 -5.58 3.25
C THR A 57 3.13 -5.45 3.23
N THR A 58 2.55 -5.61 2.04
CA THR A 58 1.10 -5.55 1.86
C THR A 58 0.47 -6.94 1.91
N PHE A 59 -0.71 -7.12 2.52
CA PHE A 59 -1.48 -8.39 2.54
C PHE A 59 -2.93 -8.25 1.99
N PRO A 60 -3.42 -9.23 1.19
CA PRO A 60 -2.60 -10.27 0.54
C PRO A 60 -1.55 -9.56 -0.31
N ARG A 61 -0.34 -10.14 -0.40
CA ARG A 61 0.73 -9.61 -1.27
C ARG A 61 0.07 -9.24 -2.59
N SER A 62 0.04 -7.95 -2.90
CA SER A 62 -0.89 -7.33 -3.86
C SER A 62 -1.30 -8.18 -5.06
N TYR A 63 -2.59 -8.21 -5.37
CA TYR A 63 -3.20 -9.02 -6.45
C TYR A 63 -2.77 -10.50 -6.46
N GLY A 64 -2.53 -11.11 -5.30
CA GLY A 64 -2.01 -12.47 -5.25
C GLY A 64 -0.58 -12.58 -5.79
N ARG A 65 0.29 -11.61 -5.45
CA ARG A 65 1.71 -11.48 -5.84
C ARG A 65 1.94 -10.94 -7.26
N GLN A 66 0.96 -10.27 -7.87
CA GLN A 66 1.06 -9.81 -9.26
C GLN A 66 1.07 -8.27 -9.36
N LEU A 67 1.96 -7.74 -10.19
CA LEU A 67 2.01 -6.31 -10.51
C LEU A 67 0.76 -5.89 -11.29
N PRO A 68 0.24 -4.65 -11.12
CA PRO A 68 -0.78 -4.08 -11.98
C PRO A 68 -0.50 -4.35 -13.46
N ILE A 69 -1.50 -4.86 -14.19
CA ILE A 69 -1.32 -5.32 -15.58
C ILE A 69 -0.72 -4.23 -16.48
N ILE A 70 -1.12 -2.98 -16.28
CA ILE A 70 -0.64 -1.80 -17.01
C ILE A 70 0.89 -1.63 -16.98
N LEU A 71 1.57 -2.10 -15.90
CA LEU A 71 3.03 -2.06 -15.79
C LEU A 71 3.74 -3.10 -16.67
N ARG A 72 3.00 -4.06 -17.25
CA ARG A 72 3.53 -5.20 -18.00
C ARG A 72 3.19 -5.18 -19.49
N ILE A 73 2.26 -4.34 -19.94
CA ILE A 73 1.77 -4.33 -21.34
C ILE A 73 2.88 -3.89 -22.31
N ASN A 74 3.34 -2.65 -22.22
CA ASN A 74 4.40 -2.11 -23.07
C ASN A 74 5.15 -0.96 -22.37
N LYS A 75 6.10 -0.34 -23.06
CA LYS A 75 6.88 0.79 -22.52
C LYS A 75 6.00 2.01 -22.19
N ALA A 76 5.12 2.42 -23.11
CA ALA A 76 4.28 3.60 -22.95
C ALA A 76 3.28 3.47 -21.79
N SER A 77 2.64 2.30 -21.65
CA SER A 77 1.70 2.03 -20.56
C SER A 77 2.42 2.03 -19.21
N ARG A 78 3.64 1.48 -19.14
CA ARG A 78 4.47 1.51 -17.93
C ARG A 78 4.87 2.93 -17.57
N GLU A 79 5.37 3.71 -18.52
CA GLU A 79 5.74 5.10 -18.30
C GLU A 79 4.54 5.89 -17.76
N TYR A 80 3.37 5.74 -18.38
CA TYR A 80 2.14 6.34 -17.90
C TYR A 80 1.79 5.89 -16.46
N ALA A 81 1.79 4.57 -16.21
CA ALA A 81 1.45 4.01 -14.90
C ALA A 81 2.38 4.53 -13.79
N LEU A 82 3.67 4.66 -14.05
CA LEU A 82 4.64 5.16 -13.07
C LEU A 82 4.49 6.67 -12.78
N THR A 83 3.76 7.43 -13.61
CA THR A 83 3.35 8.79 -13.24
C THR A 83 2.21 8.83 -12.21
N GLN A 84 1.47 7.72 -12.07
CA GLN A 84 0.28 7.63 -11.22
C GLN A 84 0.48 6.72 -9.99
N LEU A 85 1.43 5.79 -10.07
CA LEU A 85 1.67 4.76 -9.05
C LEU A 85 3.05 4.93 -8.40
N VAL A 86 3.10 4.76 -7.09
CA VAL A 86 4.32 4.81 -6.28
C VAL A 86 4.57 3.44 -5.67
N GLU A 87 5.81 2.98 -5.73
CA GLU A 87 6.22 1.74 -5.07
C GLU A 87 6.42 1.96 -3.58
N ARG A 88 5.72 1.18 -2.74
CA ARG A 88 5.85 1.19 -1.28
C ARG A 88 5.34 -0.14 -0.70
N PHE A 89 5.90 -0.59 0.42
CA PHE A 89 5.46 -1.82 1.09
C PHE A 89 5.44 -3.05 0.16
N SER A 90 6.43 -3.12 -0.74
CA SER A 90 6.55 -4.13 -1.80
C SER A 90 5.35 -4.20 -2.76
N CYS A 91 4.67 -3.08 -3.02
CA CYS A 91 3.52 -2.96 -3.93
C CYS A 91 3.48 -1.57 -4.60
N TYR A 92 2.78 -1.46 -5.74
CA TYR A 92 2.43 -0.18 -6.35
C TYR A 92 1.10 0.38 -5.83
N TRP A 93 1.12 1.65 -5.42
CA TRP A 93 0.01 2.38 -4.80
C TRP A 93 -0.36 3.61 -5.62
N ASN A 94 -1.65 3.85 -5.80
CA ASN A 94 -2.19 5.15 -6.15
C ASN A 94 -2.52 5.89 -4.84
N LEU A 95 -1.61 6.72 -4.38
CA LEU A 95 -1.68 7.41 -3.08
C LEU A 95 -2.94 8.28 -2.91
N LYS A 96 -3.62 8.64 -4.00
CA LYS A 96 -4.84 9.46 -3.98
C LYS A 96 -6.10 8.66 -3.63
N ILE A 97 -6.15 7.37 -3.97
CA ILE A 97 -7.38 6.56 -3.88
C ILE A 97 -7.22 5.28 -3.07
N ASP A 98 -6.00 4.73 -2.98
CA ASP A 98 -5.77 3.54 -2.17
C ASP A 98 -5.78 3.88 -0.69
N ILE A 99 -6.15 2.88 0.11
CA ILE A 99 -6.35 3.00 1.55
C ILE A 99 -5.43 1.95 2.23
N PRO A 100 -4.28 2.37 2.78
CA PRO A 100 -3.50 1.52 3.68
C PRO A 100 -4.36 1.17 4.91
N TYR A 101 -4.35 -0.10 5.29
CA TYR A 101 -5.08 -0.63 6.44
C TYR A 101 -4.13 -1.19 7.48
N ILE A 102 -4.26 -0.72 8.72
CA ILE A 102 -3.50 -1.20 9.87
C ILE A 102 -4.44 -1.99 10.78
N HIS A 103 -4.22 -3.31 10.82
CA HIS A 103 -5.04 -4.25 11.58
C HIS A 103 -4.56 -4.38 13.03
N ALA A 104 -5.48 -4.25 13.99
CA ALA A 104 -5.21 -4.56 15.40
C ALA A 104 -5.58 -6.02 15.69
N ARG A 105 -4.67 -6.96 15.39
CA ARG A 105 -4.87 -8.37 15.81
C ARG A 105 -5.12 -8.38 17.32
N LYS A 106 -6.14 -9.10 17.79
CA LYS A 106 -6.69 -9.05 19.18
C LYS A 106 -5.62 -8.88 20.29
N TYR A 107 -4.55 -9.67 20.27
CA TYR A 107 -3.50 -9.66 21.31
C TYR A 107 -2.30 -8.75 21.01
N ARG A 108 -2.26 -8.12 19.85
CA ARG A 108 -1.14 -7.31 19.33
C ARG A 108 -1.53 -5.86 19.08
N LYS A 109 -2.49 -5.33 19.86
CA LYS A 109 -2.94 -3.93 19.77
C LYS A 109 -1.78 -2.95 19.96
N PHE A 110 -0.89 -3.23 20.91
CA PHE A 110 0.30 -2.41 21.16
C PHE A 110 1.25 -2.37 19.95
N GLU A 111 1.50 -3.52 19.31
CA GLU A 111 2.35 -3.59 18.11
C GLU A 111 1.73 -2.78 16.95
N ALA A 112 0.42 -2.88 16.76
CA ALA A 112 -0.28 -2.17 15.71
C ALA A 112 -0.33 -0.65 15.99
N ARG A 113 -0.47 -0.23 17.25
CA ARG A 113 -0.33 1.17 17.68
C ARG A 113 1.07 1.72 17.35
N PHE A 114 2.11 0.99 17.76
CA PHE A 114 3.49 1.34 17.43
C PHE A 114 3.71 1.42 15.91
N MET A 115 3.11 0.53 15.13
CA MET A 115 3.21 0.55 13.67
C MET A 115 2.63 1.84 13.08
N VAL A 116 1.47 2.31 13.55
CA VAL A 116 0.90 3.59 13.08
C VAL A 116 1.89 4.73 13.34
N GLN A 117 2.39 4.82 14.57
CA GLN A 117 3.32 5.87 14.97
C GLN A 117 4.61 5.82 14.14
N TYR A 118 5.23 4.65 14.04
CA TYR A 118 6.47 4.47 13.29
C TYR A 118 6.29 4.83 11.80
N LEU A 119 5.19 4.40 11.17
CA LEU A 119 4.92 4.71 9.76
C LEU A 119 4.64 6.20 9.54
N ALA A 120 4.02 6.89 10.50
CA ALA A 120 3.83 8.33 10.43
C ALA A 120 5.16 9.08 10.56
N GLU A 121 5.96 8.77 11.59
CA GLU A 121 7.22 9.45 11.92
C GLU A 121 8.31 9.24 10.87
N ASN A 122 8.28 8.10 10.16
CA ASN A 122 9.33 7.73 9.20
C ASN A 122 8.89 7.91 7.73
N GLY A 123 7.78 8.60 7.46
CA GLY A 123 7.31 8.88 6.10
C GLY A 123 6.67 7.69 5.38
N GLY A 124 6.40 6.58 6.08
CA GLY A 124 5.66 5.44 5.54
C GLY A 124 4.24 5.81 5.07
N LEU A 125 3.61 6.78 5.73
CA LEU A 125 2.28 7.30 5.35
C LEU A 125 2.32 8.53 4.45
N GLU A 126 3.51 9.01 4.06
CA GLU A 126 3.67 10.24 3.29
C GLU A 126 2.97 10.17 1.92
N GLY A 127 2.22 11.22 1.56
CA GLY A 127 1.51 11.32 0.28
C GLY A 127 0.19 10.56 0.18
N PHE A 128 -0.11 9.63 1.09
CA PHE A 128 -1.43 9.00 1.14
C PHE A 128 -2.50 10.02 1.52
N LYS A 129 -3.66 9.95 0.84
CA LYS A 129 -4.85 10.73 1.21
C LYS A 129 -5.77 10.04 2.20
N ASN A 130 -5.72 8.71 2.21
CA ASN A 130 -6.64 7.87 2.96
C ASN A 130 -5.84 7.00 3.92
N LEU A 131 -6.42 6.68 5.07
CA LEU A 131 -5.90 5.69 6.00
C LEU A 131 -7.07 4.97 6.66
N SER A 132 -6.95 3.66 6.81
CA SER A 132 -7.90 2.85 7.58
C SER A 132 -7.21 2.25 8.79
N LEU A 133 -7.83 2.44 9.96
CA LEU A 133 -7.37 1.89 11.22
C LEU A 133 -8.44 0.98 11.80
N ASP A 134 -8.03 -0.12 12.42
CA ASP A 134 -8.93 -0.89 13.26
C ASP A 134 -9.41 -0.04 14.45
N VAL A 135 -10.72 -0.05 14.73
CA VAL A 135 -11.31 0.67 15.87
C VAL A 135 -10.66 0.25 17.20
N ASP A 136 -10.20 -1.00 17.28
CA ASP A 136 -9.52 -1.53 18.45
C ASP A 136 -8.17 -0.87 18.76
N LEU A 137 -7.58 -0.13 17.80
CA LEU A 137 -6.41 0.71 18.07
C LEU A 137 -6.75 1.90 18.96
N LEU A 138 -7.98 2.41 18.89
CA LEU A 138 -8.44 3.55 19.67
C LEU A 138 -9.03 3.12 21.01
N ASN A 139 -9.47 1.86 21.12
CA ASN A 139 -10.08 1.34 22.34
C ASN A 139 -9.02 0.86 23.36
N GLY A 140 -9.24 1.10 24.66
CA GLY A 140 -8.55 0.40 25.75
C GLY A 140 -7.20 0.98 26.22
N GLY A 141 -6.88 2.25 25.93
CA GLY A 141 -5.71 2.96 26.47
C GLY A 141 -5.63 4.39 25.97
N ASP A 142 -4.58 5.15 26.32
CA ASP A 142 -4.34 6.47 25.73
C ASP A 142 -4.14 6.34 24.21
N SER A 143 -4.99 6.99 23.44
CA SER A 143 -4.97 7.00 21.97
C SER A 143 -4.39 8.31 21.42
N SER A 144 -3.96 9.22 22.29
CA SER A 144 -3.42 10.53 21.92
C SER A 144 -2.23 10.41 20.99
N ASP A 145 -1.32 9.46 21.23
CA ASP A 145 -0.15 9.19 20.38
C ASP A 145 -0.54 8.81 18.94
N ILE A 146 -1.59 7.99 18.79
CA ILE A 146 -2.08 7.56 17.47
C ILE A 146 -2.73 8.71 16.73
N ILE A 147 -3.56 9.48 17.43
CA ILE A 147 -4.22 10.66 16.88
C ILE A 147 -3.17 11.69 16.45
N ALA A 148 -2.16 11.95 17.29
CA ALA A 148 -1.06 12.86 17.01
C ALA A 148 -0.24 12.39 15.80
N ALA A 149 0.11 11.10 15.72
CA ALA A 149 0.82 10.51 14.59
C ALA A 149 0.04 10.62 13.27
N VAL A 150 -1.28 10.41 13.29
CA VAL A 150 -2.12 10.61 12.09
C VAL A 150 -2.16 12.09 11.71
N HIS A 151 -2.29 12.99 12.68
CA HIS A 151 -2.29 14.44 12.43
C HIS A 151 -0.94 14.99 11.95
N SER A 152 0.18 14.35 12.28
CA SER A 152 1.50 14.76 11.77
C SER A 152 1.68 14.43 10.28
N CYS A 153 0.77 13.69 9.66
CA CYS A 153 0.80 13.34 8.24
C CYS A 153 -0.06 14.32 7.42
N PRO A 154 0.52 15.34 6.76
CA PRO A 154 -0.24 16.46 6.19
C PRO A 154 -1.12 16.08 4.98
N ASN A 155 -0.82 14.97 4.31
CA ASN A 155 -1.59 14.53 3.14
C ASN A 155 -2.82 13.68 3.51
N LEU A 156 -2.87 13.12 4.72
CA LEU A 156 -3.99 12.31 5.16
C LEU A 156 -5.22 13.19 5.38
N SER A 157 -6.18 13.11 4.46
CA SER A 157 -7.44 13.87 4.54
C SER A 157 -8.61 13.01 5.00
N ASN A 158 -8.55 11.69 4.82
CA ASN A 158 -9.62 10.77 5.14
C ASN A 158 -9.13 9.67 6.07
N LEU A 159 -9.71 9.60 7.27
CA LEU A 159 -9.50 8.52 8.23
C LEU A 159 -10.75 7.64 8.28
N PHE A 160 -10.57 6.35 8.01
CA PHE A 160 -11.62 5.34 8.07
C PHE A 160 -11.38 4.44 9.28
N PHE A 161 -12.46 4.03 9.94
CA PHE A 161 -12.41 3.06 11.02
C PHE A 161 -13.01 1.75 10.58
N ALA A 162 -12.18 0.71 10.58
CA ALA A 162 -12.60 -0.66 10.31
C ALA A 162 -13.01 -1.31 11.63
N TYR A 163 -14.19 -1.94 11.63
CA TYR A 163 -14.55 -2.88 12.69
C TYR A 163 -13.97 -4.24 12.33
N PRO A 164 -13.27 -4.93 13.25
CA PRO A 164 -12.66 -6.21 12.96
C PRO A 164 -13.77 -7.20 12.58
N SER A 165 -13.77 -7.62 11.32
CA SER A 165 -14.57 -8.76 10.90
C SER A 165 -13.85 -10.00 11.40
N ILE A 166 -14.43 -10.65 12.42
CA ILE A 166 -13.98 -11.94 12.91
C ILE A 166 -13.85 -12.90 11.71
N GLY A 167 -12.64 -13.36 11.39
CA GLY A 167 -12.41 -14.44 10.44
C GLY A 167 -12.11 -14.12 8.96
N ILE A 168 -12.03 -12.85 8.51
CA ILE A 168 -11.65 -12.55 7.10
C ILE A 168 -10.13 -12.49 6.91
N TRP A 169 -9.40 -12.10 7.94
CA TRP A 169 -7.97 -11.77 7.88
C TRP A 169 -7.09 -12.63 8.78
N ASP A 170 -7.71 -13.52 9.55
CA ASP A 170 -7.02 -14.54 10.32
C ASP A 170 -6.49 -15.57 9.32
N ASP A 171 -5.17 -15.61 9.14
CA ASP A 171 -4.53 -16.73 8.46
C ASP A 171 -4.90 -18.01 9.22
N PRO A 172 -5.31 -19.11 8.56
CA PRO A 172 -5.41 -20.39 9.24
C PRO A 172 -4.01 -20.75 9.74
N ASP A 173 -3.89 -20.94 11.05
CA ASP A 173 -2.66 -21.34 11.74
C ASP A 173 -1.96 -22.54 11.07
#